data_AF-A0A7G6DYK5-F1
#
_entry.id   AF-A0A7G6DYK5-F1
#
_cell.length_a   1.000
_cell.length_b   1.000
_cell.length_c   1.000
_cell.angle_alpha   90.00
_cell.angle_beta   90.00
_cell.angle_gamma   90.00
#
_symmetry.space_group_name_H-M   'P 1'
#
loop_
_entity.id
_entity.type
_entity.pdbx_description
1 polymer ?
#
loop_
_entity_poly.entity_id
_entity_poly.type
_entity_poly.pdbx_seq_one_letter_code
_entity_poly.pdbx_strand_id
1 'polypeptide(L)'
;MHKFGLYYRAKYWSQLTVRLTDSGEFCASCHVMQPVYQVWKHSAHSPVANCNTCHVPHNLVLKPLYKAKSGMWDSYVFFTGQTPLVLEAKKNTKRIVKENCLECHGTLLRNVNMEGRECIEM
;
A
#
# COMPACT_ATOMS: atom_id res chain seq x y z
N MET A 1 12.76 35.77 -5.20
CA MET A 1 11.93 35.43 -4.01
C MET A 1 10.60 34.72 -4.37
N HIS A 2 9.87 35.11 -5.41
CA HIS A 2 8.59 34.46 -5.78
C HIS A 2 8.69 32.97 -6.21
N LYS A 3 9.74 32.58 -6.97
CA LYS A 3 9.92 31.19 -7.42
C LYS A 3 10.20 30.19 -6.28
N PHE A 4 10.87 30.65 -5.22
CA PHE A 4 11.13 29.82 -4.03
C PHE A 4 9.85 29.55 -3.24
N GLY A 5 9.01 30.57 -3.04
CA GLY A 5 7.71 30.40 -2.38
C GLY A 5 6.79 29.43 -3.12
N LEU A 6 6.74 29.51 -4.46
CA LEU A 6 5.95 28.58 -5.27
C LEU A 6 6.50 27.13 -5.21
N TYR A 7 7.82 26.96 -5.24
CA TYR A 7 8.47 25.66 -5.12
C TYR A 7 8.17 24.97 -3.78
N TYR A 8 8.37 25.66 -2.66
CA TYR A 8 8.09 25.10 -1.33
C TYR A 8 6.60 24.80 -1.14
N ARG A 9 5.72 25.64 -1.70
CA ARG A 9 4.27 25.40 -1.67
C ARG A 9 3.88 24.18 -2.50
N ALA A 10 4.42 24.02 -3.71
CA ALA A 10 4.19 22.85 -4.55
C ALA A 10 4.70 21.56 -3.89
N LYS A 11 5.89 21.60 -3.29
CA LYS A 11 6.46 20.47 -2.54
C LYS A 11 5.55 20.10 -1.36
N TYR A 12 5.11 21.07 -0.57
CA TYR A 12 4.20 20.83 0.56
C TYR A 12 2.90 20.14 0.13
N TRP A 13 2.23 20.67 -0.91
CA TRP A 13 1.00 20.06 -1.43
C TRP A 13 1.21 18.65 -1.97
N SER A 14 2.33 18.39 -2.64
CA SER A 14 2.66 17.04 -3.13
C SER A 14 2.83 16.05 -1.98
N GLN A 15 3.54 16.44 -0.92
CA GLN A 15 3.76 15.60 0.26
C GLN A 15 2.45 15.37 1.03
N LEU A 16 1.61 16.40 1.13
CA LEU A 16 0.30 16.28 1.75
C LEU A 16 -0.60 15.30 0.97
N THR A 17 -0.63 15.41 -0.35
CA THR A 17 -1.44 14.52 -1.22
C THR A 17 -1.03 13.06 -1.06
N VAL A 18 0.28 12.78 -1.03
CA VAL A 18 0.79 11.42 -0.83
C VAL A 18 0.37 10.89 0.55
N ARG A 19 0.47 11.71 1.60
CA ARG A 19 0.09 11.30 2.96
C ARG A 19 -1.41 11.04 3.11
N LEU A 20 -2.26 11.90 2.54
CA LEU A 20 -3.71 11.75 2.61
C LEU A 20 -4.18 10.45 1.93
N THR A 21 -3.54 10.12 0.82
CA THR A 21 -3.89 8.93 0.04
C THR A 21 -3.26 7.65 0.61
N ASP A 22 -2.51 7.71 1.72
CA ASP A 22 -1.88 6.56 2.38
C ASP A 22 -2.74 5.92 3.48
N SER A 23 -3.84 6.56 3.89
CA SER A 23 -4.66 6.07 5.00
C SER A 23 -5.61 4.94 4.58
N GLY A 24 -5.97 4.10 5.55
CA GLY A 24 -6.96 3.03 5.30
C GLY A 24 -8.34 3.57 4.97
N GLU A 25 -8.71 4.72 5.53
CA GLU A 25 -9.97 5.43 5.25
C GLU A 25 -10.03 5.91 3.80
N PHE A 26 -8.91 6.38 3.24
CA PHE A 26 -8.84 6.72 1.83
C PHE A 26 -9.09 5.48 0.96
N CYS A 27 -8.45 4.34 1.29
CA CYS A 27 -8.68 3.09 0.57
C CYS A 27 -10.13 2.61 0.71
N ALA A 28 -10.76 2.80 1.88
CA ALA A 28 -12.15 2.42 2.15
C ALA A 28 -13.21 3.40 1.59
N SER A 29 -12.78 4.50 0.95
CA SER A 29 -13.69 5.43 0.28
C SER A 29 -14.43 4.78 -0.89
N CYS A 30 -13.85 3.74 -1.50
CA CYS A 30 -14.53 2.86 -2.44
C CYS A 30 -15.18 1.69 -1.69
N HIS A 31 -16.48 1.47 -1.90
CA HIS A 31 -17.22 0.41 -1.21
C HIS A 31 -16.61 -1.00 -1.43
N VAL A 32 -16.03 -1.26 -2.60
CA VAL A 32 -15.40 -2.55 -2.95
C VAL A 32 -14.23 -2.90 -2.04
N MET A 33 -13.59 -1.91 -1.43
CA MET A 33 -12.46 -2.09 -0.52
C MET A 33 -12.87 -2.18 0.96
N GLN A 34 -14.14 -1.90 1.30
CA GLN A 34 -14.59 -1.92 2.69
C GLN A 34 -14.38 -3.27 3.40
N PRO A 35 -14.65 -4.44 2.79
CA PRO A 35 -14.41 -5.72 3.46
C PRO A 35 -12.94 -5.91 3.85
N VAL A 36 -12.01 -5.59 2.93
CA VAL A 36 -10.56 -5.67 3.18
C VAL A 36 -10.14 -4.70 4.28
N TYR A 37 -10.67 -3.47 4.25
CA TYR A 37 -10.43 -2.48 5.29
C TYR A 37 -10.92 -2.95 6.66
N GLN A 38 -12.11 -3.56 6.77
CA GLN A 38 -12.61 -4.04 8.05
C GLN A 38 -11.75 -5.19 8.60
N VAL A 39 -11.27 -6.09 7.75
CA VAL A 39 -10.34 -7.16 8.18
C VAL A 39 -9.04 -6.56 8.69
N TRP A 40 -8.45 -5.60 7.96
CA TRP A 40 -7.25 -4.88 8.43
C TRP A 40 -7.50 -4.16 9.75
N LYS A 41 -8.62 -3.43 9.87
CA LYS A 41 -8.97 -2.63 11.05
C LYS A 41 -9.04 -3.46 12.33
N HIS A 42 -9.52 -4.70 12.24
CA HIS A 42 -9.60 -5.64 13.36
C HIS A 42 -8.36 -6.54 13.51
N SER A 43 -7.32 -6.33 12.70
CA SER A 43 -6.06 -7.09 12.78
C SER A 43 -5.06 -6.43 13.74
N ALA A 44 -4.01 -7.19 14.11
CA ALA A 44 -2.89 -6.67 14.90
C ALA A 44 -2.09 -5.55 14.18
N HIS A 45 -2.27 -5.37 12.88
CA HIS A 45 -1.54 -4.38 12.10
C HIS A 45 -2.18 -2.98 12.12
N SER A 46 -3.48 -2.85 12.39
CA SER A 46 -4.14 -1.53 12.34
C SER A 46 -3.57 -0.47 13.29
N PRO A 47 -3.04 -0.80 14.49
CA PRO A 47 -2.47 0.21 15.38
C PRO A 47 -1.08 0.70 14.96
N VAL A 48 -0.37 -0.04 14.11
CA VAL A 48 1.06 0.17 13.83
C VAL A 48 1.39 0.37 12.35
N ALA A 49 0.49 0.01 11.44
CA ALA A 49 0.71 0.01 10.00
C ALA A 49 -0.57 0.41 9.26
N ASN A 50 -0.43 1.11 8.14
CA ASN A 50 -1.56 1.41 7.23
C ASN A 50 -1.55 0.46 6.02
N CYS A 51 -2.54 0.59 5.13
CA CYS A 51 -2.64 -0.24 3.93
C CYS A 51 -1.36 -0.18 3.08
N ASN A 52 -0.78 1.00 2.92
CA ASN A 52 0.40 1.19 2.08
C ASN A 52 1.69 0.71 2.74
N THR A 53 1.72 0.57 4.07
CA THR A 53 2.82 -0.10 4.78
C THR A 53 3.04 -1.51 4.25
N CYS A 54 1.97 -2.21 3.85
CA CYS A 54 2.08 -3.55 3.27
C CYS A 54 2.03 -3.53 1.73
N HIS A 55 1.18 -2.68 1.13
CA HIS A 55 0.86 -2.76 -0.30
C HIS A 55 1.73 -1.90 -1.23
N VAL A 56 2.60 -1.03 -0.70
CA VAL A 56 3.39 -0.08 -1.50
C VAL A 56 4.86 -0.17 -1.09
N PRO A 57 5.82 -0.13 -2.04
CA PRO A 57 7.23 -0.14 -1.71
C PRO A 57 7.61 1.12 -0.91
N HIS A 58 8.50 0.97 0.09
CA HIS A 58 8.95 2.07 0.94
C HIS A 58 10.10 2.92 0.36
N ASN A 59 10.63 2.55 -0.80
CA ASN A 59 11.63 3.34 -1.51
C ASN A 59 11.06 4.71 -1.94
N LEU A 60 11.77 5.80 -1.60
CA LEU A 60 11.32 7.18 -1.81
C LEU A 60 10.96 7.52 -3.27
N VAL A 61 11.64 6.90 -4.24
CA VAL A 61 11.43 7.12 -5.68
C VAL A 61 10.33 6.19 -6.21
N LEU A 62 10.36 4.92 -5.81
CA LEU A 62 9.40 3.92 -6.32
C LEU A 62 8.01 4.08 -5.71
N LYS A 63 7.91 4.54 -4.45
CA LYS A 63 6.64 4.75 -3.74
C LYS A 63 5.64 5.59 -4.56
N PRO A 64 5.95 6.85 -4.95
CA PRO A 64 4.99 7.68 -5.68
C PRO A 64 4.65 7.10 -7.06
N LEU A 65 5.61 6.50 -7.77
CA LEU A 65 5.40 5.90 -9.09
C LEU A 65 4.48 4.68 -9.01
N TYR A 66 4.75 3.78 -8.06
CA TYR A 66 3.95 2.58 -7.84
C TYR A 66 2.52 2.94 -7.43
N LYS A 67 2.39 3.88 -6.49
CA LYS A 67 1.11 4.37 -5.99
C LYS A 67 0.27 5.00 -7.09
N ALA A 68 0.86 5.85 -7.94
CA ALA A 68 0.17 6.43 -9.08
C ALA A 68 -0.30 5.34 -10.06
N LYS A 69 0.58 4.41 -10.43
CA LYS A 69 0.25 3.31 -11.33
C LYS A 69 -0.87 2.41 -10.79
N SER A 70 -0.79 2.01 -9.51
CA SER A 70 -1.80 1.16 -8.88
C SER A 70 -3.13 1.91 -8.76
N GLY A 71 -3.12 3.13 -8.23
CA GLY A 71 -4.35 3.92 -8.07
C GLY A 71 -5.05 4.22 -9.40
N MET A 72 -4.30 4.48 -10.47
CA MET A 72 -4.86 4.61 -11.82
C MET A 72 -5.50 3.31 -12.31
N TRP A 73 -4.83 2.17 -12.09
CA TRP A 73 -5.37 0.87 -12.46
C TRP A 73 -6.65 0.54 -11.68
N ASP A 74 -6.64 0.74 -10.37
CA ASP A 74 -7.79 0.46 -9.50
C ASP A 74 -8.98 1.36 -9.86
N SER A 75 -8.73 2.64 -10.13
CA SER A 75 -9.74 3.59 -10.61
C SER A 75 -10.32 3.16 -11.96
N TYR A 76 -9.46 2.77 -12.91
CA TYR A 76 -9.89 2.29 -14.22
C TYR A 76 -10.80 1.06 -14.11
N VAL A 77 -10.36 0.04 -13.36
CA VAL A 77 -11.13 -1.21 -13.17
C VAL A 77 -12.46 -0.93 -12.46
N PHE A 78 -12.49 -0.03 -11.50
CA PHE A 78 -13.71 0.36 -10.81
C PHE A 78 -14.69 1.08 -11.73
N PHE A 79 -14.26 2.17 -12.40
CA PHE A 79 -15.14 2.99 -13.23
C PHE A 79 -15.59 2.29 -14.52
N THR A 80 -14.83 1.31 -15.02
CA THR A 80 -15.23 0.51 -16.19
C THR A 80 -16.07 -0.72 -15.83
N GLY A 81 -16.39 -0.93 -14.55
CA GLY A 81 -17.19 -2.07 -14.10
C GLY A 81 -16.48 -3.42 -14.22
N GLN A 82 -15.15 -3.43 -14.28
CA GLN A 82 -14.33 -4.63 -14.43
C GLN A 82 -13.84 -5.19 -13.08
N THR A 83 -14.40 -4.72 -11.97
CA THR A 83 -13.99 -5.18 -10.63
C THR A 83 -14.37 -6.66 -10.47
N PRO A 84 -13.42 -7.55 -10.16
CA PRO A 84 -13.72 -8.98 -10.02
C PRO A 84 -14.55 -9.24 -8.75
N LEU A 85 -15.35 -10.31 -8.77
CA LEU A 85 -16.12 -10.74 -7.61
C LEU A 85 -15.23 -11.11 -6.42
N VAL A 86 -14.07 -11.70 -6.70
CA VAL A 86 -13.04 -12.04 -5.72
C VAL A 86 -11.83 -11.15 -5.97
N LEU A 87 -11.49 -10.33 -4.97
CA LEU A 87 -10.30 -9.50 -5.01
C LEU A 87 -9.08 -10.34 -4.66
N GLU A 88 -8.17 -10.53 -5.63
CA GLU A 88 -6.90 -11.21 -5.40
C GLU A 88 -5.72 -10.27 -5.68
N ALA A 89 -4.71 -10.32 -4.81
CA ALA A 89 -3.46 -9.60 -5.02
C ALA A 89 -2.72 -10.13 -6.25
N LYS A 90 -2.30 -9.23 -7.15
CA LYS A 90 -1.42 -9.61 -8.27
C LYS A 90 -0.09 -10.14 -7.74
N LYS A 91 0.60 -11.01 -8.50
CA LYS A 91 1.94 -11.55 -8.18
C LYS A 91 2.93 -10.48 -7.69
N ASN A 92 2.92 -9.31 -8.32
CA ASN A 92 3.79 -8.21 -7.92
C ASN A 92 3.42 -7.62 -6.54
N THR A 93 2.13 -7.45 -6.25
CA THR A 93 1.66 -7.01 -4.93
C THR A 93 2.00 -8.04 -3.87
N LYS A 94 1.85 -9.34 -4.18
CA LYS A 94 2.22 -10.42 -3.26
C LYS A 94 3.70 -10.36 -2.87
N ARG A 95 4.59 -10.13 -3.85
CA ARG A 95 6.02 -9.91 -3.62
C ARG A 95 6.30 -8.68 -2.75
N ILE A 96 5.67 -7.54 -3.04
CA ILE A 96 5.85 -6.30 -2.26
C ILE A 96 5.41 -6.50 -0.80
N VAL A 97 4.25 -7.12 -0.58
CA VAL A 97 3.78 -7.40 0.77
C VAL A 97 4.77 -8.30 1.51
N LYS A 98 5.28 -9.37 0.87
CA LYS A 98 6.31 -10.23 1.47
C LYS A 98 7.58 -9.46 1.83
N GLU A 99 8.08 -8.59 0.95
CA GLU A 99 9.23 -7.73 1.21
C GLU A 99 8.97 -6.79 2.40
N ASN A 100 7.80 -6.15 2.44
CA ASN A 100 7.42 -5.23 3.51
C ASN A 100 7.17 -5.94 4.85
N CYS A 101 6.69 -7.19 4.84
CA CYS A 101 6.61 -8.02 6.05
C CYS A 101 8.01 -8.22 6.67
N LEU A 102 9.01 -8.51 5.84
CA LEU A 102 10.38 -8.71 6.28
C LEU A 102 11.05 -7.41 6.77
N GLU A 103 10.58 -6.25 6.33
CA GLU A 103 11.10 -4.98 6.82
C GLU A 103 10.83 -4.78 8.32
N CYS A 104 9.66 -5.19 8.82
CA CYS A 104 9.33 -5.12 10.23
C CYS A 104 9.67 -6.42 11.00
N HIS A 105 9.47 -7.59 10.38
CA HIS A 105 9.60 -8.90 11.04
C HIS A 105 10.88 -9.66 10.70
N GLY A 106 11.78 -9.11 9.88
CA GLY A 106 12.99 -9.81 9.43
C GLY A 106 13.87 -10.32 10.57
N THR A 107 14.00 -9.54 11.66
CA THR A 107 14.75 -9.96 12.85
C THR A 107 14.12 -11.16 13.55
N LEU A 108 12.79 -11.19 13.67
CA LEU A 108 12.05 -12.30 14.28
C LEU A 108 12.18 -13.56 13.43
N LEU A 109 12.14 -13.41 12.10
CA LEU A 109 12.15 -14.51 11.15
C LEU A 109 13.55 -15.01 10.80
N ARG A 110 14.61 -14.31 11.20
CA ARG A 110 16.01 -14.62 10.84
C ARG A 110 16.45 -16.04 11.22
N ASN A 111 15.87 -16.60 12.28
CA ASN A 111 16.24 -17.92 12.80
C ASN A 111 15.14 -18.98 12.59
N VAL A 112 14.12 -18.68 11.79
CA VAL A 112 13.09 -19.66 11.44
C VAL A 112 13.62 -20.51 10.29
N ASN A 113 13.67 -21.83 10.48
CA ASN A 113 14.04 -22.74 9.40
C ASN A 113 12.97 -22.69 8.29
N MET A 114 13.37 -22.27 7.11
CA MET A 114 12.50 -22.09 5.94
C MET A 114 12.53 -23.28 4.97
N GLU A 115 13.16 -24.39 5.35
CA GLU A 115 13.31 -25.56 4.48
C GLU A 115 11.92 -26.08 4.04
N GLY A 116 11.64 -25.93 2.73
CA GLY A 116 10.40 -26.36 2.10
C GLY A 116 9.17 -25.45 2.32
N ARG A 117 9.31 -24.23 2.87
CA ARG A 117 8.17 -23.30 3.09
C ARG A 117 8.53 -21.87 2.72
N GLU A 118 7.65 -21.15 2.03
CA GLU A 118 7.75 -19.69 1.99
C GLU A 118 7.14 -19.08 3.26
N CYS A 119 7.74 -18.02 3.83
CA CYS A 119 7.27 -17.40 5.09
C CYS A 119 5.80 -16.98 5.06
N ILE A 120 5.28 -16.69 3.86
CA ILE A 120 3.92 -16.22 3.63
C ILE A 120 3.51 -16.76 2.26
N GLU A 121 2.77 -17.87 2.22
CA GLU A 121 2.03 -18.23 1.01
C GLU A 121 0.84 -17.27 0.90
N MET A 122 0.93 -16.30 -0.01
CA MET A 122 -0.17 -15.39 -0.35
C MET A 122 -0.68 -15.62 -1.76
#